data_AF-A0A1M6FN50-F1
#
_entry.id   AF-A0A1M6FN50-F1
#
_cell.length_a   1.000
_cell.length_b   1.000
_cell.length_c   1.000
_cell.angle_alpha   90.00
_cell.angle_beta   90.00
_cell.angle_gamma   90.00
#
_symmetry.space_group_name_H-M   'P 1'
#
loop_
_entity.id
_entity.type
_entity.pdbx_description
1 polymer ?
#
loop_
_entity_poly.entity_id
_entity_poly.type
_entity_poly.pdbx_seq_one_letter_code
_entity_poly.pdbx_strand_id
1 'polypeptide(L)'
;MLRVWGVVAHAGVVLPRLLADRIGLTVGLRAVVARRDFTPRRDRGRLLTDAVAALTAGASYLLDVEALTRQEALFGSGGAASDTTVLRALDELACRIVAHGLPD
;
A
#
# COMPACT_ATOMS: atom_id res chain seq x y z
N MET A 1 17.68 -10.33 15.47
CA MET A 1 18.93 -10.21 14.67
C MET A 1 18.60 -9.42 13.42
N LEU A 2 18.72 -8.09 13.51
CA LEU A 2 18.31 -7.15 12.46
C LEU A 2 19.36 -7.23 11.32
N ARG A 3 19.00 -7.90 10.23
CA ARG A 3 19.88 -8.13 9.09
C ARG A 3 20.17 -6.80 8.39
N VAL A 4 21.43 -6.54 8.08
CA VAL A 4 21.96 -5.35 7.36
C VAL A 4 21.23 -5.08 6.02
N TRP A 5 20.55 -6.08 5.45
CA TRP A 5 19.63 -5.95 4.32
C TRP A 5 18.43 -5.03 4.58
N GLY A 6 18.01 -4.84 5.84
CA GLY A 6 16.84 -4.06 6.21
C GLY A 6 16.94 -2.59 5.80
N VAL A 7 18.09 -1.95 6.04
CA VAL A 7 18.24 -0.50 5.79
C VAL A 7 18.38 -0.19 4.30
N VAL A 8 19.13 -1.00 3.54
CA VAL A 8 19.30 -0.79 2.09
C VAL A 8 18.00 -1.10 1.33
N ALA A 9 17.28 -2.16 1.71
CA ALA A 9 15.95 -2.42 1.18
C ALA A 9 14.96 -1.29 1.53
N HIS A 10 15.03 -0.74 2.75
CA HIS A 10 14.20 0.39 3.18
C HIS A 10 14.56 1.72 2.48
N ALA A 11 15.81 1.98 2.15
CA ALA A 11 16.17 3.15 1.35
C ALA A 11 15.71 2.97 -0.11
N GLY A 12 15.83 1.77 -0.65
CA GLY A 12 15.40 1.43 -2.01
C GLY A 12 13.88 1.46 -2.18
N VAL A 13 13.10 1.05 -1.19
CA VAL A 13 11.63 0.93 -1.29
C VAL A 13 10.89 2.27 -1.35
N VAL A 14 11.50 3.34 -0.83
CA VAL A 14 10.96 4.70 -0.98
C VAL A 14 10.96 5.12 -2.44
N LEU A 15 11.90 4.65 -3.27
CA LEU A 15 12.00 5.03 -4.68
C LEU A 15 10.81 4.55 -5.52
N PRO A 16 10.38 3.27 -5.50
CA PRO A 16 9.15 2.83 -6.15
C PRO A 16 7.92 3.59 -5.66
N ARG A 17 7.86 3.89 -4.36
CA ARG A 17 6.74 4.65 -3.81
C ARG A 17 6.72 6.08 -4.34
N LEU A 18 7.84 6.79 -4.31
CA LEU A 18 7.93 8.14 -4.86
C LEU A 18 7.70 8.17 -6.38
N LEU A 19 8.18 7.15 -7.10
CA LEU A 19 7.91 6.99 -8.52
C LEU A 19 6.41 6.83 -8.78
N ALA A 20 5.73 5.98 -8.00
CA ALA A 20 4.28 5.81 -8.10
C ALA A 20 3.50 7.11 -7.86
N ASP A 21 3.90 7.94 -6.89
CA ASP A 21 3.30 9.27 -6.73
C ASP A 21 3.62 10.18 -7.91
N ARG A 22 4.87 10.19 -8.37
CA ARG A 22 5.34 11.07 -9.46
C ARG A 22 4.62 10.81 -10.78
N ILE A 23 4.34 9.55 -11.10
CA ILE A 23 3.61 9.19 -12.33
C ILE A 23 2.09 9.21 -12.15
N GLY A 24 1.60 9.59 -10.97
CA GLY A 24 0.16 9.64 -10.67
C GLY A 24 -0.49 8.28 -10.43
N LEU A 25 0.27 7.19 -10.28
CA LEU A 25 -0.26 5.85 -10.06
C LEU A 25 -1.13 5.78 -8.80
N THR A 26 -0.71 6.39 -7.69
CA THR A 26 -1.52 6.42 -6.46
C THR A 26 -2.86 7.12 -6.67
N VAL A 27 -2.88 8.21 -7.45
CA VAL A 27 -4.11 8.96 -7.77
C VAL A 27 -5.02 8.13 -8.67
N GLY A 28 -4.47 7.51 -9.72
CA GLY A 28 -5.21 6.62 -10.61
C GLY A 28 -5.82 5.44 -9.85
N LEU A 29 -5.02 4.76 -9.02
CA LEU A 29 -5.50 3.67 -8.18
C LEU A 29 -6.58 4.14 -7.22
N ARG A 30 -6.43 5.30 -6.57
CA ARG A 30 -7.49 5.87 -5.71
C ARG A 30 -8.81 6.00 -6.45
N ALA A 31 -8.80 6.49 -7.69
CA ALA A 31 -10.01 6.62 -8.50
C ALA A 31 -10.61 5.26 -8.86
N VAL A 32 -9.79 4.31 -9.32
CA VAL A 32 -10.23 2.95 -9.72
C VAL A 32 -10.83 2.18 -8.54
N VAL A 33 -10.21 2.27 -7.37
CA VAL A 33 -10.66 1.53 -6.19
C VAL A 33 -11.65 2.30 -5.34
N ALA A 34 -12.00 3.55 -5.70
CA ALA A 34 -13.04 4.31 -5.03
C ALA A 34 -14.38 3.55 -5.07
N ARG A 35 -15.19 3.79 -4.06
CA ARG A 35 -16.54 3.23 -3.95
C ARG A 35 -17.53 4.35 -3.78
N ARG A 36 -18.67 4.20 -4.43
CA ARG A 36 -19.82 5.07 -4.20
C ARG A 36 -20.26 4.94 -2.74
N ASP A 37 -20.55 6.08 -2.11
CA ASP A 37 -21.08 6.19 -0.74
C ASP A 37 -20.17 5.60 0.36
N PHE A 38 -18.87 5.41 0.09
CA PHE A 38 -17.92 4.91 1.07
C PHE A 38 -16.61 5.72 1.03
N THR A 39 -16.36 6.48 2.11
CA THR A 39 -15.11 7.21 2.31
C THR A 39 -14.24 6.47 3.34
N PRO A 40 -13.18 5.77 2.91
CA PRO A 40 -12.35 5.02 3.83
C PRO A 40 -11.46 5.96 4.64
N ARG A 41 -11.27 5.66 5.94
CA ARG A 41 -10.34 6.42 6.80
C ARG A 41 -8.90 6.36 6.30
N ARG A 42 -8.52 5.26 5.64
CA ARG A 42 -7.21 5.08 4.98
C ARG A 42 -7.44 5.04 3.48
N ASP A 43 -6.75 5.91 2.76
CA ASP A 43 -6.85 5.96 1.30
C ASP A 43 -6.45 4.61 0.68
N ARG A 44 -7.36 4.00 -0.08
CA ARG A 44 -7.17 2.65 -0.62
C ARG A 44 -6.16 2.62 -1.76
N GLY A 45 -6.11 3.67 -2.59
CA GLY A 45 -5.08 3.80 -3.62
C GLY A 45 -3.68 3.89 -3.01
N ARG A 46 -3.52 4.71 -1.96
CA ARG A 46 -2.29 4.79 -1.17
C ARG A 46 -1.91 3.45 -0.56
N LEU A 47 -2.86 2.79 0.12
CA LEU A 47 -2.66 1.51 0.77
C LEU A 47 -2.13 0.44 -0.22
N LEU A 48 -2.64 0.39 -1.44
CA LEU A 48 -2.15 -0.53 -2.47
C LEU A 48 -0.73 -0.20 -2.90
N THR A 49 -0.40 1.07 -3.15
CA THR A 49 0.97 1.45 -3.50
C THR A 49 1.97 1.18 -2.37
N ASP A 50 1.53 1.32 -1.13
CA ASP A 50 2.32 1.01 0.07
C ASP A 50 2.53 -0.50 0.23
N ALA A 51 1.51 -1.32 -0.05
CA ALA A 51 1.63 -2.78 -0.06
C ALA A 51 2.56 -3.29 -1.17
N VAL A 52 2.46 -2.74 -2.39
CA VAL A 52 3.37 -3.06 -3.50
C VAL A 52 4.81 -2.68 -3.17
N ALA A 53 5.01 -1.52 -2.53
CA ALA A 53 6.32 -1.10 -2.08
C ALA A 53 6.88 -2.11 -1.06
N ALA A 54 6.11 -2.49 -0.05
CA ALA A 54 6.51 -3.51 0.92
C ALA A 54 6.84 -4.85 0.27
N LEU A 55 6.04 -5.34 -0.67
CA LEU A 55 6.31 -6.57 -1.43
C LEU A 55 7.61 -6.46 -2.23
N THR A 56 7.87 -5.31 -2.85
CA THR A 56 9.12 -5.04 -3.59
C THR A 56 10.34 -5.05 -2.67
N ALA A 57 10.16 -4.69 -1.39
CA ALA A 57 11.18 -4.81 -0.35
C ALA A 57 11.32 -6.22 0.24
N GLY A 58 10.52 -7.18 -0.22
CA GLY A 58 10.53 -8.57 0.24
C GLY A 58 9.61 -8.88 1.42
N ALA A 59 8.56 -8.07 1.64
CA ALA A 59 7.53 -8.38 2.63
C ALA A 59 6.84 -9.72 2.31
N SER A 60 6.64 -10.53 3.35
CA SER A 60 5.91 -11.80 3.26
C SER A 60 4.66 -11.80 4.14
N TYR A 61 4.54 -10.83 5.05
CA TYR A 61 3.44 -10.69 5.98
C TYR A 61 2.79 -9.31 5.88
N LEU A 62 1.49 -9.21 6.16
CA LEU A 62 0.79 -7.91 6.20
C LEU A 62 1.33 -6.98 7.28
N LEU A 63 1.83 -7.56 8.38
CA LEU A 63 2.52 -6.81 9.43
C LEU A 63 3.79 -6.11 8.91
N ASP A 64 4.46 -6.65 7.89
CA ASP A 64 5.63 -6.00 7.28
C ASP A 64 5.22 -4.71 6.55
N VAL A 65 4.04 -4.70 5.93
CA VAL A 65 3.47 -3.49 5.28
C VAL A 65 3.19 -2.41 6.32
N GLU A 66 2.57 -2.81 7.44
CA GLU A 66 2.32 -1.91 8.56
C GLU A 66 3.64 -1.37 9.13
N ALA A 67 4.61 -2.24 9.41
CA ALA A 67 5.89 -1.88 9.99
C ALA A 67 6.68 -0.91 9.10
N LEU A 68 6.71 -1.17 7.79
CA LEU A 68 7.38 -0.31 6.81
C LEU A 68 6.72 1.08 6.75
N THR A 69 5.40 1.12 6.60
CA THR A 69 4.68 2.37 6.36
C THR A 69 4.46 3.20 7.63
N ARG A 70 4.75 2.64 8.81
CA ARG A 70 4.77 3.36 10.09
C ARG A 70 5.90 4.38 10.19
N GLN A 71 6.90 4.30 9.32
CA GLN A 71 7.99 5.27 9.26
C GLN A 71 7.48 6.59 8.67
N GLU A 72 6.82 7.41 9.49
CA GLU A 72 6.17 8.66 9.05
C GLU A 72 7.12 9.63 8.34
N ALA A 73 8.41 9.65 8.70
CA ALA A 73 9.41 10.46 8.01
C ALA A 73 9.58 10.11 6.52
N LEU A 74 9.28 8.87 6.13
CA LEU A 74 9.42 8.36 4.76
C LEU A 74 8.08 8.24 4.04
N PHE A 75 7.03 7.84 4.77
CA PHE A 75 5.72 7.54 4.17
C PHE A 75 4.64 8.59 4.49
N GLY A 76 4.91 9.55 5.39
CA GLY A 76 3.96 10.55 5.84
C GLY A 76 2.80 9.96 6.66
N SER A 77 1.93 10.83 7.15
CA SER A 77 0.79 10.48 8.01
C SER A 77 -0.32 9.68 7.29
N GLY A 78 -0.28 9.64 5.96
CA GLY A 78 -1.21 8.85 5.14
C GLY A 78 -0.95 7.33 5.15
N GLY A 79 0.24 6.90 5.58
CA GLY A 79 0.63 5.48 5.70
C GLY A 79 0.16 4.84 7.02
N ALA A 80 0.82 3.76 7.46
CA ALA A 80 0.56 3.09 8.75
C ALA A 80 -0.86 2.51 8.90
N ALA A 81 -1.42 1.97 7.82
CA ALA A 81 -2.59 1.10 7.93
C ALA A 81 -2.21 -0.13 8.77
N SER A 82 -3.07 -0.52 9.72
CA SER A 82 -2.84 -1.77 10.46
C SER A 82 -2.89 -2.96 9.51
N ASP A 83 -2.21 -4.05 9.85
CA ASP A 83 -2.27 -5.34 9.15
C ASP A 83 -3.72 -5.78 8.84
N THR A 84 -4.62 -5.60 9.80
CA THR A 84 -6.08 -5.85 9.71
C THR A 84 -6.76 -4.89 8.74
N THR A 85 -6.34 -3.63 8.67
CA THR A 85 -6.84 -2.66 7.69
C THR A 85 -6.38 -3.01 6.28
N VAL A 86 -5.13 -3.47 6.14
CA VAL A 86 -4.57 -3.96 4.87
C VAL A 86 -5.32 -5.20 4.42
N LEU A 87 -5.50 -6.19 5.29
CA LEU A 87 -6.27 -7.41 5.00
C LEU A 87 -7.68 -7.08 4.49
N ARG A 88 -8.41 -6.24 5.24
CA ARG A 88 -9.77 -5.83 4.85
C ARG A 88 -9.80 -5.10 3.51
N ALA A 89 -8.80 -4.28 3.21
CA ALA A 89 -8.72 -3.57 1.93
C ALA A 89 -8.50 -4.52 0.76
N LEU A 90 -7.60 -5.50 0.93
CA LEU A 90 -7.29 -6.50 -0.08
C LEU A 90 -8.46 -7.45 -0.30
N ASP A 91 -9.11 -7.90 0.77
CA ASP A 91 -10.30 -8.75 0.72
C ASP A 91 -11.46 -8.04 0.01
N GLU A 92 -11.69 -6.76 0.32
CA GLU A 92 -12.66 -5.91 -0.35
C GLU A 92 -12.38 -5.79 -1.86
N LEU A 93 -11.12 -5.59 -2.25
CA LEU A 93 -10.71 -5.53 -3.65
C LEU A 93 -10.86 -6.89 -4.34
N ALA A 94 -10.45 -7.98 -3.70
CA ALA A 94 -10.55 -9.33 -4.23
C ALA A 94 -12.01 -9.71 -4.48
N CYS A 95 -12.90 -9.47 -3.50
CA CYS A 95 -14.34 -9.68 -3.66
C CYS A 95 -14.90 -8.92 -4.87
N ARG A 96 -14.48 -7.67 -5.09
CA ARG A 96 -14.91 -6.86 -6.24
C ARG A 96 -14.41 -7.42 -7.57
N ILE A 97 -13.15 -7.83 -7.63
CA ILE A 97 -12.56 -8.43 -8.84
C ILE A 97 -13.29 -9.73 -9.18
N VAL A 98 -13.61 -10.56 -8.18
CA VAL A 98 -14.41 -11.78 -8.38
C VAL A 98 -15.82 -11.45 -8.89
N ALA A 99 -16.45 -10.40 -8.38
CA ALA A 99 -17.81 -10.02 -8.77
C ALA A 99 -17.92 -9.33 -10.14
N HIS A 100 -16.90 -8.56 -10.55
CA HIS A 100 -16.99 -7.64 -11.68
C HIS A 100 -15.86 -7.78 -12.71
N GLY A 101 -14.88 -8.65 -12.48
CA GLY A 101 -13.65 -8.69 -13.25
C GLY A 101 -12.66 -7.58 -12.85
N LEU A 102 -11.51 -7.52 -13.52
CA LEU A 102 -10.61 -6.39 -13.37
C LEU A 102 -11.31 -5.12 -13.90
N PRO A 103 -11.16 -3.96 -13.22
CA PRO A 103 -11.58 -2.69 -13.82
C PRO A 103 -10.80 -2.45 -15.12
N ASP A 104 -11.52 -1.97 -16.16
CA ASP A 104 -10.97 -1.58 -17.47
C ASP A 104 -9.95 -0.44 -17.36
#